data_AF-A0A5J4Y4I8-F1
#
_entry.id   AF-A0A5J4Y4I8-F1
#
_cell.length_a   1.000
_cell.length_b   1.000
_cell.length_c   1.000
_cell.angle_alpha   90.00
_cell.angle_beta   90.00
_cell.angle_gamma   90.00
#
_symmetry.space_group_name_H-M   'P 1'
#
loop_
_entity.id
_entity.type
_entity.pdbx_description
1 polymer ?
#
loop_
_entity_poly.entity_id
_entity_poly.type
_entity_poly.pdbx_seq_one_letter_code
_entity_poly.pdbx_strand_id
1 'polypeptide(L)'
;VLEQGRTLTLAEKGGAGAEVITAAPDFRLVGTMNPGGDYGKKELSPALSNRFTQIWVPAIEDQAELAAIIKSRITDPAVRQAIADKLLDFWTFHKAQAGAARAGLSVRDLLAWVRFINAAAPHIGTEAAYAHGAHLVLLDGIGLGVGMPL
;
A
#
# COMPACT_ATOMS: atom_id res chain seq x y z
N VAL A 1 -1.11 28.69 4.92
CA VAL A 1 -0.57 27.81 5.98
C VAL A 1 0.85 27.36 5.66
N LEU A 2 1.13 27.07 4.39
CA LEU A 2 2.45 26.68 3.89
C LEU A 2 3.42 27.85 3.63
N GLU A 3 2.91 29.08 3.65
CA GLU A 3 3.75 30.29 3.56
C GLU A 3 4.18 30.76 4.95
N GLN A 4 5.17 31.65 5.01
CA GLN A 4 5.73 32.16 6.27
C GLN A 4 4.65 32.70 7.23
N GLY A 5 3.60 33.33 6.70
CA GLY A 5 2.49 33.86 7.51
C GLY A 5 1.61 32.79 8.17
N ARG A 6 1.70 31.52 7.76
CA ARG A 6 0.95 30.37 8.31
C ARG A 6 -0.58 30.60 8.41
N THR A 7 -1.13 31.43 7.53
CA THR A 7 -2.56 31.81 7.54
C THR A 7 -3.42 31.01 6.56
N LEU A 8 -4.72 30.92 6.82
CA LEU A 8 -5.74 30.42 5.91
C LEU A 8 -6.85 31.46 5.82
N THR A 9 -7.20 31.87 4.60
CA THR A 9 -8.30 32.80 4.36
C THR A 9 -9.57 32.02 4.09
N LEU A 10 -10.65 32.30 4.83
CA LEU A 10 -11.96 31.70 4.63
C LEU A 10 -12.70 32.45 3.52
N ALA A 11 -12.86 31.81 2.36
CA ALA A 11 -13.50 32.40 1.18
C ALA A 11 -15.00 32.62 1.32
N GLU A 12 -15.62 32.03 2.35
CA GLU A 12 -17.06 32.03 2.62
C GLU A 12 -17.58 33.44 2.99
N LYS A 13 -16.68 34.35 3.41
CA LYS A 13 -16.95 35.76 3.70
C LYS A 13 -16.18 36.66 2.73
N GLY A 14 -16.45 36.54 1.43
CA GLY A 14 -15.72 37.31 0.40
C GLY A 14 -15.80 38.83 0.57
N GLY A 15 -14.74 39.55 0.16
CA GLY A 15 -14.66 41.02 0.19
C GLY A 15 -14.01 41.57 1.47
N ALA A 16 -14.48 42.72 1.95
CA ALA A 16 -13.94 43.40 3.15
C ALA A 16 -14.12 42.61 4.47
N GLY A 17 -14.85 41.49 4.44
CA GLY A 17 -15.10 40.61 5.59
C GLY A 17 -14.31 39.29 5.57
N ALA A 18 -13.31 39.16 4.69
CA ALA A 18 -12.52 37.93 4.57
C ALA A 18 -11.82 37.60 5.90
N GLU A 19 -12.21 36.48 6.50
CA GLU A 19 -11.65 36.04 7.76
C GLU A 19 -10.33 35.31 7.53
N VAL A 20 -9.28 35.74 8.21
CA VAL A 20 -7.94 35.17 8.12
C VAL A 20 -7.61 34.49 9.44
N ILE A 21 -7.40 33.17 9.39
CA ILE A 21 -7.05 32.36 10.55
C ILE A 21 -5.55 32.05 10.50
N THR A 22 -4.85 32.28 11.61
CA THR A 22 -3.43 31.94 11.75
C THR A 22 -3.28 30.58 12.43
N ALA A 23 -2.45 29.70 11.87
CA ALA A 23 -2.18 28.40 12.47
C ALA A 23 -1.42 28.53 13.81
N ALA A 24 -1.70 27.64 14.76
CA ALA A 24 -1.01 27.59 16.04
C ALA A 24 0.51 27.37 15.89
N PRO A 25 1.36 27.81 16.84
CA PRO A 25 2.82 27.66 16.76
C PRO A 25 3.27 26.22 16.43
N ASP A 26 2.63 25.22 17.04
CA ASP A 26 2.97 23.81 16.87
C ASP A 26 2.19 23.09 15.76
N PHE A 27 1.32 23.80 15.04
CA PHE A 27 0.62 23.20 13.91
C PHE A 27 1.62 22.71 12.84
N ARG A 28 1.43 21.49 12.35
CA ARG A 28 2.20 20.92 11.24
C ARG A 28 1.23 20.40 10.19
N LEU A 29 1.54 20.64 8.92
CA LEU A 29 0.79 20.06 7.80
C LEU A 29 1.57 18.86 7.28
N VAL A 30 0.93 17.69 7.27
CA VAL A 30 1.46 16.47 6.69
C VAL A 30 0.55 16.07 5.54
N GLY A 31 1.14 15.77 4.38
CA GLY A 31 0.44 15.29 3.21
C GLY A 31 1.13 14.05 2.65
N THR A 32 0.34 13.15 2.08
CA THR A 32 0.84 11.98 1.36
C THR A 32 0.46 12.11 -0.11
N MET A 33 1.35 11.71 -1.01
CA MET A 33 1.07 11.66 -2.44
C MET A 33 1.45 10.29 -2.97
N ASN A 34 0.62 9.75 -3.86
CA ASN A 34 1.02 8.61 -4.65
C ASN A 34 2.09 9.06 -5.66
N PRO A 35 3.15 8.27 -5.92
CA PRO A 35 4.13 8.64 -6.93
C PRO A 35 3.47 8.87 -8.29
N GLY A 36 3.88 9.92 -9.00
CA GLY A 36 3.41 10.21 -10.35
C GLY A 36 3.91 9.18 -11.35
N GLY A 37 3.05 8.83 -12.31
CA GLY A 37 3.30 7.79 -13.31
C GLY A 37 2.04 7.04 -13.72
N ASP A 38 1.06 6.93 -12.81
CA ASP A 38 -0.24 6.35 -13.14
C ASP A 38 -1.17 7.38 -13.82
N TYR A 39 -1.93 6.92 -14.81
CA TYR A 39 -2.88 7.74 -15.54
C TYR A 39 -3.85 8.46 -14.58
N GLY A 40 -3.88 9.80 -14.65
CA GLY A 40 -4.72 10.64 -13.79
C GLY A 40 -4.08 11.14 -12.49
N LYS A 41 -2.85 10.71 -12.15
CA LYS A 41 -2.11 11.24 -10.99
C LYS A 41 -1.18 12.37 -11.42
N LYS A 42 -1.59 13.61 -11.14
CA LYS A 42 -0.77 14.80 -11.39
C LYS A 42 0.20 15.01 -10.25
N GLU A 43 1.47 15.19 -10.60
CA GLU A 43 2.49 15.70 -9.68
C GLU A 43 2.09 17.07 -9.13
N LEU A 44 2.53 17.36 -7.91
CA LEU A 44 2.39 18.70 -7.35
C LEU A 44 3.16 19.70 -8.22
N SER A 45 2.62 20.91 -8.37
CA SER A 45 3.36 21.96 -9.06
C SER A 45 4.68 22.23 -8.32
N PRO A 46 5.77 22.57 -9.03
CA PRO A 46 7.06 22.87 -8.39
C PRO A 46 6.94 23.93 -7.28
N ALA A 47 6.06 24.92 -7.47
CA ALA A 47 5.82 25.97 -6.49
C ALA A 47 5.20 25.45 -5.18
N LEU A 48 4.38 24.39 -5.24
CA LEU A 48 3.75 23.79 -4.07
C LEU A 48 4.65 22.73 -3.43
N SER A 49 5.32 21.91 -4.24
CA SER A 49 6.24 20.87 -3.75
C SER A 49 7.46 21.44 -3.03
N ASN A 50 7.98 22.59 -3.48
CA ASN A 50 9.06 23.33 -2.81
C ASN A 50 8.68 23.89 -1.43
N ARG A 51 7.39 23.88 -1.06
CA ARG A 51 6.90 24.32 0.27
C ARG A 51 6.81 23.18 1.28
N PHE A 52 7.09 21.94 0.86
CA PHE A 52 7.13 20.76 1.71
C PHE A 52 8.53 20.19 1.81
N THR A 53 8.84 19.58 2.96
CA THR A 53 9.91 18.58 3.03
C THR A 53 9.37 17.27 2.47
N GLN A 54 9.93 16.81 1.35
CA GLN A 54 9.53 15.55 0.73
C GLN A 54 10.32 14.39 1.31
N ILE A 55 9.60 13.35 1.72
CA ILE A 55 10.19 12.09 2.18
C ILE A 55 9.71 11.01 1.21
N TRP A 56 10.66 10.38 0.52
CA TRP A 56 10.37 9.24 -0.34
C TRP A 56 10.35 7.96 0.48
N VAL A 57 9.27 7.19 0.36
CA VAL A 57 9.14 5.90 1.02
C VAL A 57 9.28 4.81 -0.04
N PRO A 58 10.35 3.99 -0.01
CA PRO A 58 10.51 2.90 -0.96
C PRO A 58 9.48 1.81 -0.71
N ALA A 59 9.23 0.98 -1.72
CA ALA A 59 8.46 -0.24 -1.53
C ALA A 59 9.18 -1.18 -0.56
N ILE A 60 8.40 -1.93 0.23
CA ILE A 60 8.94 -2.98 1.11
C ILE A 60 9.28 -4.18 0.24
N GLU A 61 10.58 -4.41 0.06
CA GLU A 61 11.12 -5.51 -0.74
C GLU A 61 12.05 -6.43 0.07
N ASP A 62 12.47 -6.00 1.26
CA ASP A 62 13.31 -6.78 2.14
C ASP A 62 12.58 -8.04 2.63
N GLN A 63 13.20 -9.20 2.44
CA GLN A 63 12.58 -10.48 2.78
C GLN A 63 12.38 -10.65 4.29
N ALA A 64 13.29 -10.13 5.12
CA ALA A 64 13.15 -10.24 6.57
C ALA A 64 12.00 -9.37 7.09
N GLU A 65 11.81 -8.18 6.52
CA GLU A 65 10.67 -7.32 6.80
C GLU A 65 9.34 -7.98 6.35
N LEU A 66 9.30 -8.54 5.15
CA LEU A 66 8.14 -9.30 4.67
C LEU A 66 7.82 -10.51 5.57
N ALA A 67 8.85 -11.25 6.00
CA ALA A 67 8.70 -12.37 6.93
C ALA A 67 8.09 -11.91 8.25
N ALA A 68 8.58 -10.80 8.81
CA ALA A 68 8.06 -10.22 10.05
C ALA A 68 6.60 -9.76 9.90
N ILE A 69 6.25 -9.16 8.76
CA ILE A 69 4.87 -8.77 8.44
C ILE A 69 3.97 -10.00 8.38
N ILE A 70 4.34 -11.05 7.62
CA ILE A 70 3.54 -12.28 7.51
C ILE A 70 3.34 -12.91 8.90
N LYS A 71 4.42 -13.10 9.66
CA LYS A 71 4.39 -13.72 10.98
C LYS A 71 3.58 -12.91 11.99
N SER A 72 3.60 -11.58 11.92
CA SER A 72 2.80 -10.74 12.82
C SER A 72 1.31 -10.72 12.45
N ARG A 73 0.93 -11.05 11.21
CA ARG A 73 -0.43 -10.92 10.70
C ARG A 73 -1.22 -12.23 10.64
N ILE A 74 -0.54 -13.38 10.60
CA ILE A 74 -1.22 -14.68 10.77
C ILE A 74 -1.57 -14.85 12.25
N THR A 75 -2.86 -14.92 12.56
CA THR A 75 -3.36 -14.85 13.95
C THR A 75 -3.15 -16.15 14.72
N ASP A 76 -3.46 -17.28 14.10
CA ASP A 76 -3.31 -18.61 14.69
C ASP A 76 -1.82 -19.05 14.70
N PRO A 77 -1.23 -19.39 15.86
CA PRO A 77 0.16 -19.81 15.97
C PRO A 77 0.50 -21.10 15.21
N ALA A 78 -0.41 -22.09 15.17
CA ALA A 78 -0.20 -23.35 14.48
C ALA A 78 -0.23 -23.14 12.96
N VAL A 79 -1.18 -22.33 12.47
CA VAL A 79 -1.21 -21.91 11.06
C VAL A 79 0.06 -21.15 10.70
N ARG A 80 0.47 -20.20 11.54
CA ARG A 80 1.69 -19.39 11.33
C ARG A 80 2.93 -20.28 11.22
N GLN A 81 3.10 -21.23 12.12
CA GLN A 81 4.23 -22.16 12.11
C GLN A 81 4.22 -23.04 10.84
N ALA A 82 3.04 -23.45 10.38
CA ALA A 82 2.91 -24.34 9.22
C ALA A 82 3.23 -23.63 7.88
N ILE A 83 2.77 -22.38 7.71
CA ILE A 83 2.72 -21.75 6.38
C ILE A 83 3.44 -20.41 6.22
N ALA A 84 3.89 -19.73 7.29
CA ALA A 84 4.46 -18.39 7.15
C ALA A 84 5.69 -18.36 6.22
N ASP A 85 6.61 -19.32 6.40
CA ASP A 85 7.82 -19.41 5.58
C ASP A 85 7.49 -19.89 4.16
N LYS A 86 6.57 -20.87 4.01
CA LYS A 86 6.09 -21.34 2.69
C LYS A 86 5.46 -20.21 1.86
N LEU A 87 4.71 -19.33 2.54
CA LEU A 87 4.05 -18.18 1.93
C LEU A 87 5.08 -17.18 1.41
N LEU A 88 6.11 -16.88 2.21
CA LEU A 88 7.20 -16.02 1.80
C LEU A 88 8.00 -16.60 0.63
N ASP A 89 8.30 -17.90 0.68
CA ASP A 89 9.00 -18.60 -0.38
C ASP A 89 8.22 -18.55 -1.69
N PHE A 90 6.92 -18.84 -1.65
CA PHE A 90 6.07 -18.78 -2.84
C PHE A 90 5.89 -17.36 -3.37
N TRP A 91 5.71 -16.38 -2.47
CA TRP A 91 5.65 -14.96 -2.84
C TRP A 91 6.91 -14.52 -3.60
N THR A 92 8.08 -14.89 -3.08
CA THR A 92 9.40 -14.55 -3.65
C THR A 92 9.60 -15.23 -4.99
N PHE A 93 9.31 -16.54 -5.07
CA PHE A 93 9.33 -17.30 -6.31
C PHE A 93 8.41 -16.68 -7.36
N HIS A 94 7.17 -16.36 -6.99
CA HIS A 94 6.18 -15.82 -7.90
C HIS A 94 6.58 -14.44 -8.43
N LYS A 95 7.08 -13.54 -7.56
CA LYS A 95 7.63 -12.24 -7.99
C LYS A 95 8.79 -12.41 -8.96
N ALA A 96 9.70 -13.36 -8.72
CA ALA A 96 10.83 -13.61 -9.61
C ALA A 96 10.39 -14.13 -11.00
N GLN A 97 9.40 -15.01 -11.05
CA GLN A 97 8.91 -15.61 -12.30
C GLN A 97 8.01 -14.67 -13.11
N ALA A 98 7.31 -13.74 -12.46
CA ALA A 98 6.33 -12.89 -13.13
C ALA A 98 6.93 -11.76 -14.00
N GLY A 99 8.25 -11.52 -13.90
CA GLY A 99 8.95 -10.50 -14.67
C GLY A 99 8.31 -9.11 -14.60
N ALA A 100 8.49 -8.29 -15.64
CA ALA A 100 7.88 -6.96 -15.73
C ALA A 100 6.34 -6.99 -15.84
N ALA A 101 5.74 -8.13 -16.20
CA ALA A 101 4.30 -8.27 -16.43
C ALA A 101 3.45 -8.26 -15.13
N ARG A 102 4.07 -8.42 -13.95
CA ARG A 102 3.38 -8.23 -12.65
C ARG A 102 4.11 -7.27 -11.71
N ALA A 103 4.66 -6.19 -12.26
CA ALA A 103 5.26 -5.10 -11.48
C ALA A 103 4.31 -4.44 -10.43
N GLY A 104 3.04 -4.86 -10.36
CA GLY A 104 2.03 -4.35 -9.41
C GLY A 104 1.87 -5.15 -8.11
N LEU A 105 2.56 -6.29 -7.91
CA LEU A 105 2.42 -7.04 -6.65
C LEU A 105 3.03 -6.27 -5.48
N SER A 106 2.21 -6.05 -4.46
CA SER A 106 2.52 -5.20 -3.31
C SER A 106 2.25 -5.92 -1.98
N VAL A 107 2.74 -5.36 -0.88
CA VAL A 107 2.43 -5.85 0.47
C VAL A 107 0.93 -5.95 0.74
N ARG A 108 0.10 -5.15 0.06
CA ARG A 108 -1.36 -5.24 0.17
C ARG A 108 -1.90 -6.57 -0.32
N ASP A 109 -1.34 -7.12 -1.38
CA ASP A 109 -1.75 -8.42 -1.95
C ASP A 109 -1.29 -9.54 -1.01
N LEU A 110 -0.05 -9.46 -0.52
CA LEU A 110 0.47 -10.35 0.52
C LEU A 110 -0.44 -10.38 1.76
N LEU A 111 -0.87 -9.20 2.23
CA LEU A 111 -1.80 -9.07 3.35
C LEU A 111 -3.20 -9.57 3.01
N ALA A 112 -3.65 -9.47 1.76
CA ALA A 112 -4.93 -10.04 1.32
C ALA A 112 -4.90 -11.57 1.42
N TRP A 113 -3.80 -12.19 1.02
CA TRP A 113 -3.61 -13.64 1.16
C TRP A 113 -3.61 -14.04 2.64
N VAL A 114 -2.88 -13.34 3.49
CA VAL A 114 -2.88 -13.59 4.94
C VAL A 114 -4.28 -13.42 5.55
N ARG A 115 -5.04 -12.39 5.15
CA ARG A 115 -6.43 -12.20 5.60
C ARG A 115 -7.32 -13.37 5.18
N PHE A 116 -7.19 -13.84 3.95
CA PHE A 116 -7.92 -15.01 3.47
C PHE A 116 -7.58 -16.24 4.30
N ILE A 117 -6.30 -16.50 4.55
CA ILE A 117 -5.87 -17.63 5.38
C ILE A 117 -6.47 -17.55 6.79
N ASN A 118 -6.39 -16.40 7.44
CA ASN A 118 -6.97 -16.19 8.78
C ASN A 118 -8.48 -16.49 8.80
N ALA A 119 -9.21 -16.13 7.76
CA ALA A 119 -10.64 -16.35 7.67
C ALA A 119 -11.01 -17.79 7.29
N ALA A 120 -10.24 -18.42 6.41
CA ALA A 120 -10.59 -19.69 5.79
C ALA A 120 -10.02 -20.91 6.54
N ALA A 121 -8.82 -20.80 7.12
CA ALA A 121 -8.15 -21.94 7.78
C ALA A 121 -9.02 -22.66 8.84
N PRO A 122 -9.84 -21.95 9.67
CA PRO A 122 -10.74 -22.61 10.62
C PRO A 122 -11.84 -23.48 9.99
N HIS A 123 -12.16 -23.24 8.71
CA HIS A 123 -13.28 -23.89 8.02
C HIS A 123 -12.84 -24.96 7.03
N ILE A 124 -11.74 -24.72 6.33
CA ILE A 124 -11.26 -25.58 5.24
C ILE A 124 -9.87 -26.18 5.50
N GLY A 125 -9.25 -25.85 6.64
CA GLY A 125 -7.91 -26.28 7.00
C GLY A 125 -6.80 -25.41 6.41
N THR A 126 -5.64 -25.46 7.04
CA THR A 126 -4.48 -24.61 6.77
C THR A 126 -3.97 -24.70 5.33
N GLU A 127 -3.74 -25.91 4.83
CA GLU A 127 -3.17 -26.14 3.49
C GLU A 127 -4.14 -25.70 2.37
N ALA A 128 -5.44 -25.99 2.53
CA ALA A 128 -6.45 -25.55 1.58
C ALA A 128 -6.58 -24.02 1.58
N ALA A 129 -6.60 -23.39 2.76
CA ALA A 129 -6.65 -21.94 2.89
C ALA A 129 -5.42 -21.26 2.28
N TYR A 130 -4.24 -21.85 2.44
CA TYR A 130 -3.01 -21.42 1.79
C TYR A 130 -3.14 -21.48 0.25
N ALA A 131 -3.52 -22.63 -0.31
CA ALA A 131 -3.60 -22.83 -1.75
C ALA A 131 -4.70 -21.97 -2.41
N HIS A 132 -5.90 -21.93 -1.83
CA HIS A 132 -7.00 -21.12 -2.35
C HIS A 132 -6.71 -19.61 -2.25
N GLY A 133 -6.05 -19.17 -1.19
CA GLY A 133 -5.62 -17.78 -1.06
C GLY A 133 -4.58 -17.39 -2.12
N ALA A 134 -3.64 -18.29 -2.43
CA ALA A 134 -2.67 -18.07 -3.51
C ALA A 134 -3.39 -17.91 -4.85
N HIS A 135 -4.39 -18.76 -5.11
CA HIS A 135 -5.18 -18.72 -6.33
C HIS A 135 -5.90 -17.38 -6.47
N LEU A 136 -6.67 -16.99 -5.44
CA LEU A 136 -7.46 -15.76 -5.43
C LEU A 136 -6.59 -14.50 -5.61
N VAL A 137 -5.44 -14.44 -4.95
CA VAL A 137 -4.62 -13.22 -4.87
C VAL A 137 -3.63 -13.11 -6.02
N LEU A 138 -3.04 -14.22 -6.44
CA LEU A 138 -1.92 -14.23 -7.39
C LEU A 138 -2.30 -14.82 -8.74
N LEU A 139 -3.21 -15.80 -8.78
CA LEU A 139 -3.50 -16.58 -9.99
C LEU A 139 -4.76 -16.12 -10.74
N ASP A 140 -5.79 -15.61 -10.05
CA ASP A 140 -7.02 -15.09 -10.69
C ASP A 140 -6.75 -13.83 -11.53
N GLY A 141 -5.71 -13.07 -11.18
CA GLY A 141 -5.23 -11.93 -11.98
C GLY A 141 -4.44 -12.33 -13.24
N ILE A 142 -4.15 -13.62 -13.43
CA ILE A 142 -3.39 -14.12 -14.58
C ILE A 142 -4.30 -14.16 -15.81
N GLY A 143 -4.24 -13.09 -16.60
CA GLY A 143 -4.98 -12.97 -17.86
C GLY A 143 -5.70 -11.64 -18.01
N LEU A 144 -6.09 -11.00 -16.89
CA LEU A 144 -6.83 -9.73 -16.90
C LEU A 144 -5.94 -8.50 -17.18
N GLY A 145 -4.62 -8.62 -17.01
CA GLY A 145 -3.67 -7.50 -17.19
C GLY A 145 -2.62 -7.69 -18.29
N VAL A 146 -2.59 -8.82 -18.99
CA VAL A 146 -1.44 -9.18 -19.86
C VAL A 146 -1.70 -8.93 -21.34
N GLY A 147 -2.95 -8.64 -21.76
CA GLY A 147 -3.27 -8.47 -23.19
C GLY A 147 -2.86 -9.67 -24.06
N MET A 148 -2.64 -10.84 -23.44
CA MET A 148 -2.31 -12.08 -24.14
C MET A 148 -3.65 -12.72 -24.54
N PRO A 149 -3.91 -12.96 -25.83
CA PRO A 149 -5.08 -13.70 -26.23
C PRO A 149 -4.99 -15.13 -25.67
N LEU A 150 -6.15 -15.65 -25.23
CA LEU A 150 -6.35 -17.07 -24.98
C LEU A 150 -6.05 -17.90 -26.24
#